data_AF-A0A535BPP0-F1
#
_entry.id   AF-A0A535BPP0-F1
#
_cell.length_a   1.000
_cell.length_b   1.000
_cell.length_c   1.000
_cell.angle_alpha   90.00
_cell.angle_beta   90.00
_cell.angle_gamma   90.00
#
_symmetry.space_group_name_H-M   'P 1'
#
loop_
_entity.id
_entity.type
_entity.pdbx_description
1 polymer ?
#
loop_
_entity_poly.entity_id
_entity_poly.type
_entity_poly.pdbx_seq_one_letter_code
_entity_poly.pdbx_strand_id
1 'polypeptide(L)'
;MAKAEGWWHEEYFTDLLQRTFPRFLRYSVILTIYGITEGTLTEICSFVQARRKIPFSFHETRGSGLTQRAKYISRSLGEQFTVPERLHHLATVRHCIAHASGDLLDWSHRPQVEKAAQELGLQIVPDRIAVPSEACAPLAQAALDWLNGIVAAVDPTLWSVR
;
A
#
# COMPACT_ATOMS: atom_id res chain seq x y z
N MET A 1 28.86 25.17 37.80
CA MET A 1 27.96 24.59 36.77
C MET A 1 28.83 24.21 35.58
N ALA A 2 29.13 22.93 35.42
CA ALA A 2 29.81 22.46 34.21
C ALA A 2 28.87 22.69 33.02
N LYS A 3 29.28 23.52 32.06
CA LYS A 3 28.61 23.58 30.76
C LYS A 3 28.69 22.17 30.17
N ALA A 4 27.54 21.61 29.79
CA ALA A 4 27.51 20.40 29.00
C ALA A 4 28.29 20.67 27.70
N GLU A 5 29.54 20.19 27.65
CA GLU A 5 30.39 20.30 26.48
C GLU A 5 29.81 19.43 25.36
N GLY A 6 29.32 20.05 24.29
CA GLY A 6 29.68 19.64 22.93
C GLY A 6 29.06 18.39 22.30
N TRP A 7 27.98 17.80 22.81
CA TRP A 7 27.29 16.67 22.13
C TRP A 7 26.14 17.11 21.22
N TRP A 8 25.69 18.37 21.32
CA TRP A 8 24.56 18.90 20.56
C TRP A 8 25.05 19.60 19.29
N HIS A 9 25.03 18.87 18.17
CA HIS A 9 25.27 19.43 16.85
C HIS A 9 23.92 19.82 16.22
N GLU A 10 23.43 21.02 16.52
CA GLU A 10 22.16 21.54 15.99
C GLU A 10 22.09 21.44 14.45
N GLU A 11 23.21 21.71 13.78
CA GLU A 11 23.33 21.59 12.32
C GLU A 11 23.13 20.15 11.84
N TYR A 12 23.70 19.16 12.55
CA TYR A 12 23.52 17.75 12.23
C TYR A 12 22.07 17.30 12.37
N PHE A 13 21.41 17.66 13.47
CA PHE A 13 20.01 17.29 13.69
C PHE A 13 19.08 18.02 12.72
N THR A 14 19.37 19.27 12.41
CA THR A 14 18.64 20.04 11.39
C THR A 14 18.75 19.37 10.03
N ASP A 15 19.95 19.02 9.57
CA ASP A 15 20.16 18.32 8.30
C ASP A 15 19.50 16.93 8.30
N LEU A 16 19.61 16.18 9.39
CA LEU A 16 18.95 14.89 9.55
C LEU A 16 17.42 15.02 9.41
N LEU A 17 16.81 16.01 10.06
CA LEU A 17 15.37 16.27 9.99
C LEU A 17 14.95 16.70 8.59
N GLN A 18 15.69 17.63 7.96
CA GLN A 18 15.42 18.11 6.61
C GLN A 18 15.46 16.99 5.57
N ARG A 19 16.29 15.95 5.77
CA ARG A 19 16.33 14.77 4.88
C ARG A 19 15.31 13.70 5.24
N THR A 20 15.05 13.52 6.53
CA THR A 20 14.23 12.42 7.04
C THR A 20 12.75 12.72 6.92
N PHE A 21 12.32 13.92 7.27
CA PHE A 21 10.91 14.28 7.34
C PHE A 21 10.21 14.20 5.97
N PRO A 22 10.75 14.79 4.88
CA PRO A 22 10.12 14.68 3.56
C PRO A 22 10.04 13.24 3.06
N ARG A 23 11.05 12.42 3.37
CA ARG A 23 11.06 10.98 3.02
C ARG A 23 9.91 10.25 3.70
N PHE A 24 9.76 10.42 5.02
CA PHE A 24 8.67 9.76 5.76
C PHE A 24 7.29 10.25 5.32
N LEU A 25 7.12 11.53 5.01
CA LEU A 25 5.86 12.02 4.44
C LEU A 25 5.51 11.30 3.13
N ARG A 26 6.47 11.06 2.25
CA ARG A 26 6.24 10.33 1.00
C ARG A 26 6.04 8.83 1.23
N TYR A 27 6.71 8.24 2.20
CA TYR A 27 6.41 6.87 2.65
C TYR A 27 4.99 6.74 3.16
N SER A 28 4.49 7.72 3.93
CA SER A 28 3.10 7.74 4.39
C SER A 28 2.13 7.73 3.23
N VAL A 29 2.44 8.36 2.08
CA VAL A 29 1.60 8.27 0.88
C VAL A 29 1.50 6.83 0.38
N ILE A 30 2.62 6.10 0.25
CA ILE A 30 2.63 4.70 -0.18
C ILE A 30 1.81 3.81 0.78
N LEU A 31 2.05 3.98 2.09
CA LEU A 31 1.31 3.25 3.12
C LEU A 31 -0.19 3.56 3.08
N THR A 32 -0.55 4.83 2.88
CA THR A 32 -1.94 5.29 2.82
C THR A 32 -2.65 4.78 1.57
N ILE A 33 -2.04 4.85 0.39
CA ILE A 33 -2.64 4.33 -0.86
C ILE A 33 -2.99 2.85 -0.68
N TYR A 34 -2.04 2.05 -0.18
CA TYR A 34 -2.31 0.64 0.03
C TYR A 34 -3.36 0.40 1.11
N GLY A 35 -3.25 1.09 2.26
CA GLY A 35 -4.19 0.96 3.37
C GLY A 35 -5.63 1.30 2.98
N ILE A 36 -5.83 2.39 2.24
CA ILE A 36 -7.14 2.75 1.69
C ILE A 36 -7.62 1.69 0.70
N THR A 37 -6.76 1.19 -0.18
CA THR A 37 -7.13 0.15 -1.15
C THR A 37 -7.59 -1.13 -0.45
N GLU A 38 -6.83 -1.58 0.54
CA GLU A 38 -7.16 -2.78 1.31
C GLU A 38 -8.41 -2.59 2.17
N GLY A 39 -8.56 -1.43 2.81
CA GLY A 39 -9.74 -1.07 3.58
C GLY A 39 -11.00 -1.05 2.73
N THR A 40 -10.98 -0.34 1.60
CA THR A 40 -12.12 -0.27 0.69
C THR A 40 -12.53 -1.64 0.16
N LEU A 41 -11.57 -2.51 -0.22
CA LEU A 41 -11.91 -3.88 -0.60
C LEU A 41 -12.53 -4.68 0.55
N THR A 42 -12.09 -4.45 1.78
CA THR A 42 -12.66 -5.10 2.97
C THR A 42 -14.13 -4.72 3.14
N GLU A 43 -14.44 -3.44 2.96
CA GLU A 43 -15.82 -2.93 2.99
C GLU A 43 -16.66 -3.53 1.86
N ILE A 44 -16.12 -3.59 0.64
CA ILE A 44 -16.80 -4.22 -0.50
C ILE A 44 -17.09 -5.71 -0.22
N CYS A 45 -16.11 -6.46 0.30
CA CYS A 45 -16.31 -7.86 0.69
C CYS A 45 -17.45 -8.00 1.70
N SER A 46 -17.44 -7.17 2.76
CA SER A 46 -18.44 -7.20 3.83
C SER A 46 -19.84 -6.87 3.30
N PHE A 47 -19.92 -5.87 2.42
CA PHE A 47 -21.15 -5.48 1.75
C PHE A 47 -21.72 -6.61 0.87
N VAL A 48 -20.88 -7.22 0.03
CA VAL A 48 -21.29 -8.35 -0.84
C VAL A 48 -21.73 -9.54 0.01
N GLN A 49 -21.00 -9.85 1.09
CA GLN A 49 -21.34 -10.94 2.01
C GLN A 49 -22.74 -10.75 2.59
N ALA A 50 -23.01 -9.57 3.15
CA ALA A 50 -24.28 -9.24 3.78
C ALA A 50 -25.45 -9.32 2.79
N ARG A 51 -25.26 -8.82 1.56
CA ARG A 51 -26.30 -8.77 0.53
C ARG A 51 -26.61 -10.13 -0.09
N ARG A 52 -25.57 -10.90 -0.41
CA ARG A 52 -25.72 -12.22 -1.05
C ARG A 52 -25.98 -13.32 -0.02
N LYS A 53 -26.02 -13.00 1.28
CA LYS A 53 -26.19 -13.95 2.40
C LYS A 53 -25.17 -15.09 2.31
N ILE A 54 -23.93 -14.76 1.97
CA ILE A 54 -22.86 -15.74 1.82
C ILE A 54 -22.46 -16.23 3.22
N PRO A 55 -22.46 -17.55 3.47
CA PRO A 55 -22.28 -18.08 4.82
C PRO A 55 -20.83 -17.98 5.33
N PHE A 56 -19.87 -17.71 4.45
CA PHE A 56 -18.45 -17.62 4.79
C PHE A 56 -17.88 -16.22 4.52
N SER A 57 -16.93 -15.83 5.36
CA SER A 57 -16.21 -14.57 5.29
C SER A 57 -15.07 -14.61 4.26
N PHE A 58 -14.65 -13.44 3.77
CA PHE A 58 -13.43 -13.35 2.95
C PHE A 58 -12.18 -13.85 3.70
N HIS A 59 -12.15 -13.79 5.03
CA HIS A 59 -11.06 -14.34 5.84
C HIS A 59 -10.87 -15.86 5.65
N GLU A 60 -11.91 -16.57 5.25
CA GLU A 60 -11.87 -18.02 4.98
C GLU A 60 -11.40 -18.33 3.55
N THR A 61 -11.17 -17.31 2.71
CA THR A 61 -10.64 -17.47 1.37
C THR A 61 -9.12 -17.63 1.40
N ARG A 62 -8.55 -18.56 0.62
CA ARG A 62 -7.10 -18.74 0.53
C ARG A 62 -6.40 -17.55 -0.15
N GLY A 63 -5.39 -16.98 0.50
CA GLY A 63 -4.55 -15.90 -0.03
C GLY A 63 -4.17 -14.90 1.07
N SER A 64 -3.63 -13.76 0.68
CA SER A 64 -3.35 -12.64 1.58
C SER A 64 -3.67 -11.30 0.93
N GLY A 65 -3.93 -10.29 1.76
CA GLY A 65 -4.09 -8.90 1.34
C GLY A 65 -5.16 -8.68 0.26
N LEU A 66 -4.80 -7.95 -0.79
CA LEU A 66 -5.70 -7.61 -1.89
C LEU A 66 -6.15 -8.85 -2.68
N THR A 67 -5.28 -9.85 -2.85
CA THR A 67 -5.58 -11.04 -3.67
C THR A 67 -6.66 -11.91 -3.05
N GLN A 68 -6.64 -12.07 -1.73
CA GLN A 68 -7.69 -12.80 -1.00
C GLN A 68 -9.06 -12.16 -1.21
N ARG A 69 -9.13 -10.83 -1.09
CA ARG A 69 -10.36 -10.05 -1.23
C ARG A 69 -10.86 -10.03 -2.66
N ALA A 70 -9.98 -9.81 -3.64
CA ALA A 70 -10.32 -9.88 -5.06
C ALA A 70 -10.88 -11.26 -5.44
N LYS A 71 -10.28 -12.35 -4.95
CA LYS A 71 -10.80 -13.72 -5.13
C LYS A 71 -12.17 -13.92 -4.49
N TYR A 72 -12.38 -13.39 -3.28
CA TYR A 72 -13.67 -13.47 -2.62
C TYR A 72 -14.76 -12.76 -3.43
N ILE A 73 -14.51 -11.52 -3.86
CA ILE A 73 -15.44 -10.74 -4.68
C ILE A 73 -15.71 -11.46 -6.00
N SER A 74 -14.66 -11.96 -6.66
CA SER A 74 -14.78 -12.70 -7.91
C SER A 74 -15.73 -13.89 -7.80
N ARG A 75 -15.53 -14.72 -6.76
CA ARG A 75 -16.40 -15.87 -6.48
C ARG A 75 -17.83 -15.47 -6.14
N SER A 76 -18.00 -14.33 -5.47
CA SER A 76 -19.30 -13.85 -4.98
C SER A 76 -20.14 -13.21 -6.08
N LEU A 77 -19.50 -12.61 -7.09
CA LEU A 77 -20.17 -11.93 -8.20
C LEU A 77 -20.21 -12.78 -9.49
N GLY A 78 -19.41 -13.85 -9.58
CA GLY A 78 -19.29 -14.65 -10.80
C GLY A 78 -18.44 -13.98 -11.89
N GLU A 79 -17.69 -12.95 -11.53
CA GLU A 79 -16.77 -12.23 -12.42
C GLU A 79 -15.32 -12.45 -11.97
N GLN A 80 -14.34 -12.21 -12.84
CA GLN A 80 -12.93 -12.38 -12.49
C GLN A 80 -12.25 -11.04 -12.22
N PHE A 81 -11.94 -10.76 -10.96
CA PHE A 81 -11.11 -9.63 -10.54
C PHE A 81 -9.70 -10.11 -10.18
N THR A 82 -8.73 -9.66 -10.98
CA THR A 82 -7.31 -9.90 -10.72
C THR A 82 -6.70 -8.62 -10.15
N VAL A 83 -5.84 -8.76 -9.14
CA VAL A 83 -5.08 -7.64 -8.60
C VAL A 83 -4.02 -7.23 -9.64
N PRO A 84 -3.98 -5.97 -10.08
CA PRO A 84 -2.95 -5.49 -10.98
C PRO A 84 -1.55 -5.70 -10.40
N GLU A 85 -0.59 -6.09 -11.24
CA GLU A 85 0.80 -6.33 -10.82
C GLU A 85 1.42 -5.11 -10.11
N ARG A 86 1.03 -3.90 -10.53
CA ARG A 86 1.44 -2.65 -9.88
C ARG A 86 1.05 -2.59 -8.40
N LEU A 87 -0.10 -3.14 -8.01
CA LEU A 87 -0.52 -3.19 -6.61
C LEU A 87 0.17 -4.32 -5.84
N HIS A 88 0.61 -5.38 -6.53
CA HIS A 88 1.52 -6.37 -5.95
C HIS A 88 2.90 -5.77 -5.65
N HIS A 89 3.47 -4.99 -6.58
CA HIS A 89 4.71 -4.26 -6.33
C HIS A 89 4.54 -3.24 -5.19
N LEU A 90 3.41 -2.53 -5.15
CA LEU A 90 3.08 -1.61 -4.06
C LEU A 90 3.04 -2.35 -2.72
N ALA A 91 2.47 -3.56 -2.70
CA ALA A 91 2.43 -4.42 -1.52
C ALA A 91 3.83 -4.76 -1.01
N THR A 92 4.75 -5.11 -1.91
CA THR A 92 6.14 -5.44 -1.60
C THR A 92 6.89 -4.24 -1.05
N VAL A 93 6.81 -3.08 -1.71
CA VAL A 93 7.48 -1.85 -1.27
C VAL A 93 6.94 -1.38 0.07
N ARG A 94 5.61 -1.38 0.27
CA ARG A 94 5.02 -0.96 1.56
C ARG A 94 5.53 -1.81 2.71
N HIS A 95 5.77 -3.10 2.48
CA HIS A 95 6.19 -4.02 3.54
C HIS A 95 7.59 -3.66 4.04
N CYS A 96 8.52 -3.38 3.12
CA CYS A 96 9.83 -2.84 3.48
C CYS A 96 9.73 -1.48 4.16
N ILE A 97 8.89 -0.56 3.66
CA ILE A 97 8.67 0.75 4.29
C ILE A 97 8.17 0.62 5.73
N ALA A 98 7.14 -0.20 5.95
CA ALA A 98 6.49 -0.34 7.26
C ALA A 98 7.39 -1.00 8.31
N HIS A 99 8.20 -1.97 7.90
CA HIS A 99 8.97 -2.78 8.86
C HIS A 99 10.45 -2.38 8.95
N ALA A 100 11.01 -1.78 7.91
CA ALA A 100 12.42 -1.39 7.87
C ALA A 100 12.62 0.10 7.58
N SER A 101 11.56 0.92 7.60
CA SER A 101 11.65 2.34 7.21
C SER A 101 12.31 2.53 5.84
N GLY A 102 12.02 1.59 4.92
CA GLY A 102 12.54 1.57 3.56
C GLY A 102 14.04 1.28 3.46
N ASP A 103 14.68 0.79 4.54
CA ASP A 103 16.07 0.32 4.56
C ASP A 103 16.22 -1.05 3.91
N LEU A 104 17.27 -1.20 3.10
CA LEU A 104 17.57 -2.40 2.34
C LEU A 104 18.87 -3.10 2.78
N LEU A 105 19.66 -2.51 3.68
CA LEU A 105 20.97 -3.05 4.08
C LEU A 105 20.89 -4.50 4.57
N ASP A 106 19.88 -4.82 5.38
CA ASP A 106 19.67 -6.17 5.94
C ASP A 106 18.31 -6.77 5.55
N TRP A 107 17.67 -6.24 4.50
CA TRP A 107 16.36 -6.72 4.08
C TRP A 107 16.50 -8.04 3.29
N SER A 108 16.03 -9.14 3.85
CA SER A 108 16.13 -10.50 3.28
C SER A 108 15.55 -10.62 1.86
N HIS A 109 14.65 -9.72 1.48
CA HIS A 109 13.99 -9.69 0.17
C HIS A 109 14.37 -8.47 -0.67
N ARG A 110 15.60 -7.96 -0.52
CA ARG A 110 16.10 -6.77 -1.23
C ARG A 110 15.87 -6.85 -2.75
N PRO A 111 16.23 -7.92 -3.48
CA PRO A 111 16.04 -7.97 -4.93
C PRO A 111 14.58 -7.82 -5.37
N GLN A 112 13.65 -8.38 -4.59
CA GLN A 112 12.22 -8.27 -4.85
C GLN A 112 11.71 -6.83 -4.64
N VAL A 113 12.22 -6.15 -3.61
CA VAL A 113 11.88 -4.75 -3.32
C VAL A 113 12.48 -3.80 -4.36
N GLU A 114 13.73 -4.00 -4.77
CA GLU A 114 14.39 -3.20 -5.80
C GLU A 114 13.64 -3.30 -7.14
N LYS A 115 13.30 -4.53 -7.57
CA LYS A 115 12.48 -4.73 -8.76
C LYS A 115 11.13 -4.03 -8.63
N ALA A 116 10.42 -4.24 -7.52
CA ALA A 116 9.13 -3.62 -7.29
C ALA A 116 9.22 -2.08 -7.28
N ALA A 117 10.27 -1.51 -6.69
CA ALA A 117 10.52 -0.08 -6.68
C ALA A 117 10.71 0.45 -8.11
N GLN A 118 11.53 -0.22 -8.92
CA GLN A 118 11.76 0.15 -10.31
C GLN A 118 10.47 0.14 -11.15
N GLU A 119 9.67 -0.93 -11.05
CA GLU A 119 8.39 -1.06 -11.78
C GLU A 119 7.35 -0.02 -11.36
N LEU A 120 7.49 0.55 -10.17
CA LEU A 120 6.64 1.63 -9.67
C LEU A 120 7.15 3.04 -10.02
N GLY A 121 8.33 3.16 -10.64
CA GLY A 121 9.00 4.43 -10.88
C GLY A 121 9.60 5.06 -9.61
N LEU A 122 9.90 4.25 -8.60
CA LEU A 122 10.62 4.66 -7.40
C LEU A 122 12.13 4.51 -7.62
N GLN A 123 12.92 5.16 -6.75
CA GLN A 123 14.37 5.15 -6.84
C GLN A 123 14.97 4.39 -5.66
N ILE A 124 16.20 3.89 -5.83
CA ILE A 124 17.01 3.32 -4.75
C ILE A 124 18.21 4.23 -4.52
N VAL A 125 18.40 4.68 -3.28
CA VAL A 125 19.45 5.64 -2.93
C VAL A 125 20.00 5.36 -1.53
N PRO A 126 21.30 5.07 -1.41
CA PRO A 126 21.99 3.89 -1.93
C PRO A 126 21.36 2.57 -1.46
N ASP A 127 21.00 2.47 -0.18
CA ASP A 127 20.37 1.28 0.42
C ASP A 127 18.99 1.62 0.98
N ARG A 128 18.32 2.63 0.43
CA ARG A 128 16.96 2.99 0.82
C ARG A 128 16.07 3.23 -0.37
N ILE A 129 14.78 2.98 -0.18
CA ILE A 129 13.74 3.37 -1.15
C ILE A 129 13.59 4.89 -1.10
N ALA A 130 13.73 5.57 -2.22
CA ALA A 130 13.32 6.96 -2.39
C ALA A 130 12.01 6.99 -3.18
N VAL A 131 11.02 7.69 -2.66
CA VAL A 131 9.73 7.92 -3.33
C VAL A 131 9.78 9.32 -3.93
N PRO A 132 9.88 9.46 -5.27
CA PRO A 132 9.76 10.75 -5.92
C PRO A 132 8.33 11.27 -5.82
N SER A 133 8.15 12.59 -5.73
CA SER A 133 6.81 13.22 -5.62
C SER A 133 5.89 12.87 -6.79
N GLU A 134 6.46 12.81 -7.99
CA GLU A 134 5.83 12.52 -9.26
C GLU A 134 5.32 11.08 -9.35
N ALA A 135 5.86 10.15 -8.55
CA ALA A 135 5.39 8.77 -8.51
C ALA A 135 4.06 8.63 -7.73
N CYS A 136 3.77 9.54 -6.80
CA CYS A 136 2.63 9.40 -5.88
C CYS A 136 1.27 9.43 -6.58
N ALA A 137 1.02 10.41 -7.44
CA ALA A 137 -0.30 10.57 -8.08
C ALA A 137 -0.64 9.42 -9.04
N PRO A 138 0.26 8.95 -9.93
CA PRO A 138 0.00 7.78 -10.77
C PRO A 138 -0.26 6.50 -9.98
N LEU A 139 0.38 6.32 -8.81
CA LEU A 139 0.15 5.16 -7.94
C LEU A 139 -1.25 5.21 -7.30
N ALA A 140 -1.65 6.37 -6.82
CA ALA A 140 -2.99 6.58 -6.27
C ALA A 140 -4.06 6.37 -7.34
N GLN A 141 -3.85 6.90 -8.55
CA GLN A 141 -4.79 6.76 -9.65
C GLN A 141 -4.96 5.29 -10.06
N ALA A 142 -3.86 4.53 -10.18
CA ALA A 142 -3.94 3.10 -10.52
C ALA A 142 -4.74 2.29 -9.48
N ALA A 143 -4.61 2.62 -8.19
CA ALA A 143 -5.39 2.00 -7.13
C ALA A 143 -6.88 2.38 -7.24
N LEU A 144 -7.17 3.67 -7.47
CA LEU A 144 -8.53 4.18 -7.62
C LEU A 144 -9.24 3.58 -8.85
N ASP A 145 -8.58 3.53 -10.00
CA ASP A 145 -9.13 2.97 -11.23
C ASP A 145 -9.53 1.50 -11.04
N TRP A 146 -8.68 0.72 -10.38
CA TRP A 146 -8.96 -0.68 -10.09
C TRP A 146 -10.15 -0.85 -9.13
N LEU A 147 -10.21 -0.05 -8.05
CA LEU A 147 -11.35 -0.06 -7.13
C LEU A 147 -12.65 0.35 -7.82
N ASN A 148 -12.61 1.38 -8.67
CA ASN A 148 -13.78 1.83 -9.44
C ASN A 148 -14.27 0.74 -10.40
N GLY A 149 -13.36 -0.02 -11.03
CA GLY A 149 -13.72 -1.17 -11.84
C GLY A 149 -14.47 -2.24 -11.05
N ILE A 150 -14.06 -2.50 -9.81
CA ILE A 150 -14.77 -3.43 -8.92
C ILE A 150 -16.14 -2.86 -8.51
N VAL A 151 -16.20 -1.59 -8.11
CA VAL A 151 -17.44 -0.93 -7.70
C VAL A 151 -18.47 -0.91 -8.84
N ALA A 152 -18.04 -0.64 -10.07
CA ALA A 152 -18.90 -0.63 -11.25
C ALA A 152 -19.52 -2.01 -11.55
N ALA A 153 -18.80 -3.09 -11.24
CA ALA A 153 -19.28 -4.45 -11.40
C ALA A 153 -20.18 -4.94 -10.24
N VAL A 154 -20.10 -4.30 -9.08
CA VAL A 154 -21.06 -4.55 -7.99
C VAL A 154 -22.39 -3.89 -8.39
N ASP A 155 -23.36 -4.73 -8.76
CA ASP A 155 -24.71 -4.36 -9.20
C ASP A 155 -25.28 -3.13 -8.44
N PRO A 156 -25.65 -2.03 -9.14
CA PRO A 156 -26.28 -0.83 -8.60
C PRO A 156 -27.43 -1.10 -7.62
N THR A 157 -28.21 -2.16 -7.86
CA THR A 157 -29.35 -2.54 -7.00
C THR A 157 -28.93 -3.03 -5.62
N LEU A 158 -27.67 -3.43 -5.44
CA LEU A 158 -27.11 -3.77 -4.13
C LEU A 158 -26.86 -2.50 -3.29
N TRP A 159 -26.56 -1.37 -3.93
CA TRP A 159 -26.19 -0.09 -3.27
C TRP A 159 -27.39 0.70 -2.75
N SER A 160 -28.60 0.45 -3.26
CA SER A 160 -29.80 1.27 -3.00
C SER A 160 -30.62 0.86 -1.77
N VAL A 161 -30.23 -0.17 -1.04
CA VAL A 161 -31.00 -0.62 0.12
C VAL A 161 -30.36 -0.07 1.40
N ARG A 162 -30.81 1.11 1.86
CA ARG A 162 -30.58 1.53 3.24
C ARG A 162 -31.64 0.91 4.15
#